data_AF-A0A3N5HNV6-F1
#
_entry.id   AF-A0A3N5HNV6-F1
#
_cell.length_a   1.000
_cell.length_b   1.000
_cell.length_c   1.000
_cell.angle_alpha   90.00
_cell.angle_beta   90.00
_cell.angle_gamma   90.00
#
_symmetry.space_group_name_H-M   'P 1'
#
loop_
_entity.id
_entity.type
_entity.pdbx_description
1 polymer ?
#
loop_
_entity_poly.entity_id
_entity_poly.type
_entity_poly.pdbx_seq_one_letter_code
_entity_poly.pdbx_strand_id
1 'polypeptide(L)'
;SLCGFIKAAGLLARPTVKDVWRAYMDCYATAPRIIARPRGWSPDRVRSWLAEKAGDAVGQLGGEAVASLARHPGVKIRFIGVYDTVGALGVPLAGTTNVNEPIVGFHDTALGDSVENAVQALAVDERRGPYVPTLWTQAADAASLAGQSVLQVWFPGVHSDIGGGYGDKGIGNITWDFMMRQAVRHGLVIDPAQPTPPLDLEPLPAQHESFDDTWKALSAKLKLVPEGVRAVGPNVIGPNGDALLAAGEVRLHPSLVSRFGKRCTTILSEAKNLRQEGDYLPPNVQADTLPMFP
;
A
#
# COMPACT_ATOMS: atom_id res chain seq x y z
N SER A 1 8.54 -2.63 0.06
CA SER A 1 7.64 -1.47 0.25
C SER A 1 8.32 -0.23 -0.33
N LEU A 2 7.61 0.91 -0.48
CA LEU A 2 8.25 2.19 -0.85
C LEU A 2 9.42 2.50 0.11
N CYS A 3 9.23 2.26 1.40
CA CYS A 3 10.27 2.44 2.42
C CYS A 3 11.47 1.51 2.21
N GLY A 4 11.22 0.24 1.88
CA GLY A 4 12.29 -0.70 1.51
C GLY A 4 13.06 -0.24 0.27
N PHE A 5 12.39 0.34 -0.72
CA PHE A 5 13.06 0.93 -1.87
C PHE A 5 13.87 2.17 -1.50
N ILE A 6 13.34 3.07 -0.68
CA ILE A 6 14.09 4.24 -0.18
C ILE A 6 15.30 3.80 0.66
N LYS A 7 15.16 2.76 1.49
CA LYS A 7 16.26 2.17 2.26
C LYS A 7 17.35 1.62 1.35
N ALA A 8 16.94 0.98 0.25
CA ALA A 8 17.83 0.38 -0.73
C ALA A 8 18.55 1.39 -1.63
N ALA A 9 17.80 2.35 -2.18
CA ALA A 9 18.27 3.28 -3.20
C ALA A 9 18.70 4.64 -2.65
N GLY A 10 18.32 4.98 -1.43
CA GLY A 10 18.40 6.32 -0.87
C GLY A 10 17.38 7.28 -1.49
N LEU A 11 17.40 8.54 -1.03
CA LEU A 11 16.54 9.60 -1.56
C LEU A 11 17.21 10.23 -2.80
N LEU A 12 16.69 9.94 -3.99
CA LEU A 12 17.16 10.52 -5.25
C LEU A 12 16.81 12.01 -5.32
N ALA A 13 17.74 12.85 -5.77
CA ALA A 13 17.58 14.29 -5.65
C ALA A 13 16.61 14.90 -6.66
N ARG A 14 16.68 14.48 -7.92
CA ARG A 14 15.81 14.93 -9.03
C ARG A 14 15.65 13.82 -10.08
N PRO A 15 15.08 12.66 -9.69
CA PRO A 15 15.01 11.53 -10.62
C PRO A 15 13.95 11.79 -11.69
N THR A 16 14.24 11.41 -12.93
CA THR A 16 13.19 11.15 -13.91
C THR A 16 12.47 9.84 -13.55
N VAL A 17 11.29 9.60 -14.13
CA VAL A 17 10.59 8.29 -13.99
C VAL A 17 11.52 7.14 -14.39
N LYS A 18 12.32 7.33 -15.44
CA LYS A 18 13.31 6.35 -15.89
C LYS A 18 14.39 6.08 -14.83
N ASP A 19 14.84 7.12 -14.14
CA ASP A 19 15.84 6.98 -13.07
C ASP A 19 15.28 6.25 -11.85
N VAL A 20 14.02 6.51 -11.48
CA VAL A 20 13.34 5.77 -10.41
C VAL A 20 13.26 4.28 -10.75
N TRP A 21 12.85 3.95 -11.98
CA TRP A 21 12.80 2.56 -12.44
C TRP A 21 14.17 1.90 -12.46
N ARG A 22 15.20 2.59 -12.95
CA ARG A 22 16.58 2.08 -12.95
C ARG A 22 17.11 1.83 -11.54
N ALA A 23 16.88 2.75 -10.61
CA ALA A 23 17.26 2.60 -9.21
C ALA A 23 16.47 1.48 -8.53
N TYR A 24 15.17 1.35 -8.80
CA TYR A 24 14.35 0.23 -8.32
C TYR A 24 14.93 -1.10 -8.80
N MET A 25 15.34 -1.16 -10.06
CA MET A 25 15.90 -2.38 -10.63
C MET A 25 17.24 -2.78 -10.00
N ASP A 26 18.18 -1.85 -9.94
CA ASP A 26 19.56 -2.12 -9.54
C ASP A 26 19.70 -2.22 -8.01
N CYS A 27 19.13 -1.27 -7.28
CA CYS A 27 19.30 -1.18 -5.83
C CYS A 27 18.31 -2.07 -5.06
N TYR A 28 17.16 -2.44 -5.66
CA TYR A 28 16.09 -3.14 -4.94
C TYR A 28 15.75 -4.51 -5.54
N ALA A 29 15.25 -4.57 -6.78
CA ALA A 29 14.74 -5.82 -7.36
C ALA A 29 15.84 -6.86 -7.63
N THR A 30 17.05 -6.41 -7.97
CA THR A 30 18.18 -7.31 -8.30
C THR A 30 19.26 -7.39 -7.23
N ALA A 31 19.19 -6.53 -6.20
CA ALA A 31 20.22 -6.41 -5.18
C ALA A 31 20.49 -7.74 -4.44
N PRO A 32 21.76 -8.15 -4.25
CA PRO A 32 22.10 -9.41 -3.57
C PRO A 32 21.70 -9.45 -2.09
N ARG A 33 21.62 -8.28 -1.45
CA ARG A 33 21.44 -8.12 0.01
C ARG A 33 20.04 -7.68 0.43
N ILE A 34 19.15 -7.32 -0.50
CA ILE A 34 17.84 -6.74 -0.16
C ILE A 34 16.71 -7.71 -0.55
N ILE A 35 16.43 -8.58 0.43
CA ILE A 35 15.16 -9.17 0.87
C ILE A 35 14.44 -10.19 -0.03
N ALA A 36 13.91 -11.20 0.69
CA ALA A 36 13.13 -12.37 0.29
C ALA A 36 12.50 -12.28 -1.11
N ARG A 37 13.20 -12.88 -2.07
CA ARG A 37 12.65 -13.18 -3.38
C ARG A 37 11.69 -14.36 -3.21
N PRO A 38 10.51 -14.34 -3.85
CA PRO A 38 9.67 -15.52 -3.91
C PRO A 38 10.48 -16.72 -4.42
N ARG A 39 10.23 -17.90 -3.87
CA ARG A 39 10.96 -19.12 -4.23
C ARG A 39 10.94 -19.33 -5.75
N GLY A 40 12.11 -19.48 -6.37
CA GLY A 40 12.23 -19.67 -7.83
C GLY A 40 12.43 -18.39 -8.67
N TRP A 41 12.61 -17.22 -8.04
CA TRP A 41 12.93 -15.95 -8.71
C TRP A 41 14.40 -15.56 -8.54
N SER A 42 15.27 -16.17 -9.36
CA SER A 42 16.67 -15.75 -9.45
C SER A 42 16.79 -14.33 -10.04
N PRO A 43 17.89 -13.59 -9.78
CA PRO A 43 18.14 -12.29 -10.41
C PRO A 43 18.03 -12.32 -11.93
N ASP A 44 18.47 -13.41 -12.56
CA ASP A 44 18.43 -13.57 -14.01
C ASP A 44 17.01 -13.77 -14.53
N ARG A 45 16.15 -14.50 -13.81
CA ARG A 45 14.73 -14.65 -14.17
C ARG A 45 14.00 -13.30 -14.11
N VAL A 46 14.25 -12.50 -13.07
CA VAL A 46 13.68 -11.14 -12.93
C VAL A 46 14.12 -10.27 -14.11
N ARG A 47 15.41 -10.26 -14.44
CA ARG A 47 15.96 -9.47 -15.56
C ARG A 47 15.35 -9.87 -16.91
N SER A 48 15.27 -11.18 -17.20
CA SER A 48 14.73 -11.69 -18.47
C SER A 48 13.25 -11.36 -18.65
N TRP A 49 12.43 -11.55 -17.61
CA TRP A 49 11.01 -11.21 -17.68
C TRP A 49 10.78 -9.72 -17.92
N LEU A 50 11.56 -8.85 -17.26
CA LEU A 50 11.41 -7.40 -17.39
C LEU A 50 11.85 -6.87 -18.76
N ALA A 51 12.93 -7.41 -19.32
CA ALA A 51 13.35 -7.09 -20.68
C ALA A 51 12.24 -7.43 -21.70
N GLU A 52 11.51 -8.52 -21.47
CA GLU A 52 10.39 -8.94 -22.30
C GLU A 52 9.16 -8.01 -22.15
N LYS A 53 8.83 -7.55 -20.93
CA LYS A 53 7.56 -6.84 -20.66
C LYS A 53 7.64 -5.31 -20.65
N ALA A 54 8.78 -4.73 -20.28
CA ALA A 54 8.91 -3.27 -20.09
C ALA A 54 9.62 -2.55 -21.26
N GLY A 55 10.13 -3.28 -22.25
CA GLY A 55 10.72 -2.74 -23.48
C GLY A 55 11.84 -1.70 -23.25
N ASP A 56 11.98 -0.76 -24.19
CA ASP A 56 13.01 0.30 -24.19
C ASP A 56 12.95 1.28 -23.01
N ALA A 57 11.83 1.30 -22.26
CA ALA A 57 11.68 2.14 -21.06
C ALA A 57 12.73 1.81 -19.99
N VAL A 58 13.22 0.56 -19.98
CA VAL A 58 14.22 0.05 -19.03
C VAL A 58 15.62 -0.04 -19.66
N GLY A 59 15.84 0.58 -20.83
CA GLY A 59 17.09 0.48 -21.61
C GLY A 59 18.39 0.50 -20.81
N GLN A 60 19.31 -0.42 -21.17
CA GLN A 60 20.55 -0.82 -20.48
C GLN A 60 20.42 -0.84 -18.95
N LEU A 61 20.07 -2.02 -18.42
CA LEU A 61 20.06 -2.33 -16.99
C LEU A 61 21.49 -2.24 -16.42
N GLY A 62 21.66 -1.42 -15.36
CA GLY A 62 22.76 -1.54 -14.40
C GLY A 62 24.05 -0.77 -14.70
N GLY A 63 24.88 -0.60 -13.67
CA GLY A 63 26.25 -0.08 -13.75
C GLY A 63 26.46 1.34 -13.20
N GLU A 64 27.57 1.97 -13.59
CA GLU A 64 28.02 3.31 -13.16
C GLU A 64 26.93 4.40 -13.30
N ALA A 65 25.98 4.23 -14.21
CA ALA A 65 24.87 5.15 -14.42
C ALA A 65 23.88 5.23 -13.24
N VAL A 66 23.62 4.14 -12.51
CA VAL A 66 22.76 4.17 -11.31
C VAL A 66 23.55 4.61 -10.08
N ALA A 67 24.82 4.22 -10.00
CA ALA A 67 25.73 4.68 -8.96
C ALA A 67 25.91 6.21 -9.00
N SER A 68 25.97 6.80 -10.20
CA SER A 68 26.11 8.24 -10.41
C SER A 68 24.83 9.07 -10.23
N LEU A 69 23.66 8.44 -10.03
CA LEU A 69 22.43 9.18 -9.71
C LEU A 69 22.62 9.97 -8.42
N ALA A 70 22.40 11.28 -8.51
CA ALA A 70 22.51 12.18 -7.38
C ALA A 70 21.50 11.81 -6.29
N ARG A 71 22.01 11.65 -5.07
CA ARG A 71 21.24 11.36 -3.86
C ARG A 71 21.39 12.49 -2.86
N HIS A 72 20.44 12.59 -1.94
CA HIS A 72 20.56 13.43 -0.76
C HIS A 72 21.19 12.62 0.39
N PRO A 73 22.51 12.75 0.65
CA PRO A 73 23.16 12.00 1.72
C PRO A 73 22.71 12.52 3.09
N GLY A 74 22.48 11.60 4.03
CA GLY A 74 22.22 11.95 5.43
C GLY A 74 20.90 12.67 5.71
N VAL A 75 20.01 12.80 4.72
CA VAL A 75 18.69 13.40 4.93
C VAL A 75 17.79 12.43 5.70
N LYS A 76 17.24 12.92 6.81
CA LYS A 76 16.18 12.24 7.55
C LYS A 76 14.81 12.60 6.96
N ILE A 77 13.99 11.59 6.75
CA ILE A 77 12.60 11.72 6.31
C ILE A 77 11.76 11.86 7.57
N ARG A 78 11.36 13.10 7.86
CA ARG A 78 10.59 13.41 9.06
C ARG A 78 9.21 12.74 9.08
N PHE A 79 8.56 12.62 7.93
CA PHE A 79 7.24 12.00 7.81
C PHE A 79 7.10 11.28 6.47
N ILE A 80 6.55 10.07 6.49
CA ILE A 80 6.05 9.35 5.32
C ILE A 80 4.61 8.93 5.55
N GLY A 81 3.71 9.39 4.68
CA GLY A 81 2.30 9.02 4.66
C GLY A 81 2.00 8.22 3.41
N VAL A 82 1.41 7.03 3.56
CA VAL A 82 1.00 6.19 2.42
C VAL A 82 -0.43 5.70 2.58
N TYR A 83 -1.10 5.47 1.45
CA TYR A 83 -2.46 4.95 1.40
C TYR A 83 -2.44 3.55 0.79
N ASP A 84 -2.96 2.60 1.54
CA ASP A 84 -3.24 1.21 1.19
C ASP A 84 -2.17 0.57 0.29
N THR A 85 -0.91 0.61 0.74
CA THR A 85 0.24 0.13 -0.04
C THR A 85 0.00 -1.28 -0.57
N VAL A 86 -0.01 -1.47 -1.88
CA VAL A 86 -0.13 -2.79 -2.50
C VAL A 86 1.27 -3.29 -2.89
N GLY A 87 1.59 -4.51 -2.44
CA GLY A 87 2.90 -5.10 -2.68
C GLY A 87 3.03 -5.75 -4.05
N ALA A 88 1.92 -6.10 -4.68
CA ALA A 88 1.90 -6.71 -5.99
C ALA A 88 1.94 -5.64 -7.09
N LEU A 89 3.13 -5.30 -7.61
CA LEU A 89 3.18 -4.92 -9.03
C LEU A 89 3.12 -6.22 -9.85
N GLY A 90 1.91 -6.74 -9.98
CA GLY A 90 1.54 -7.62 -11.07
C GLY A 90 0.57 -6.85 -11.95
N VAL A 91 1.07 -6.11 -12.94
CA VAL A 91 0.20 -5.57 -13.98
C VAL A 91 -0.43 -6.77 -14.68
N PRO A 92 -1.77 -6.92 -14.71
CA PRO A 92 -2.40 -7.87 -15.62
C PRO A 92 -2.18 -7.33 -17.04
N LEU A 93 -1.07 -7.72 -17.66
CA LEU A 93 -0.81 -7.45 -19.07
C LEU A 93 -1.74 -8.35 -19.89
N ALA A 94 -2.49 -7.74 -20.81
CA ALA A 94 -3.36 -8.49 -21.72
C ALA A 94 -2.54 -9.57 -22.45
N GLY A 95 -2.91 -10.85 -22.26
CA GLY A 95 -2.26 -12.00 -22.90
C GLY A 95 -1.55 -12.98 -21.96
N THR A 96 -1.44 -12.70 -20.66
CA THR A 96 -0.86 -13.65 -19.69
C THR A 96 -1.92 -14.61 -19.12
N THR A 97 -1.68 -15.92 -19.18
CA THR A 97 -2.60 -16.97 -18.71
C THR A 97 -2.38 -17.37 -17.24
N ASN A 98 -1.30 -16.89 -16.61
CA ASN A 98 -1.00 -17.04 -15.19
C ASN A 98 -0.41 -15.71 -14.68
N VAL A 99 -1.19 -14.92 -13.96
CA VAL A 99 -0.75 -13.66 -13.29
C VAL A 99 -0.35 -13.88 -11.84
N ASN A 100 -0.34 -15.14 -11.37
CA ASN A 100 0.15 -15.55 -10.05
C ASN A 100 1.67 -15.55 -9.94
N GLU A 101 2.38 -15.11 -10.97
CA GLU A 101 3.79 -14.86 -10.82
C GLU A 101 3.95 -13.60 -9.92
N PRO A 102 4.68 -13.68 -8.80
CA PRO A 102 4.91 -12.56 -7.90
C PRO A 102 6.01 -11.67 -8.49
N ILE A 103 5.71 -10.97 -9.58
CA ILE A 103 6.76 -10.53 -10.49
C ILE A 103 7.50 -9.28 -10.03
N VAL A 104 6.85 -8.36 -9.33
CA VAL A 104 7.49 -7.10 -8.95
C VAL A 104 6.97 -6.72 -7.58
N GLY A 105 7.46 -7.43 -6.57
CA GLY A 105 6.99 -7.28 -5.21
C GLY A 105 7.79 -6.23 -4.44
N PHE A 106 7.12 -5.50 -3.58
CA PHE A 106 7.78 -4.71 -2.56
C PHE A 106 8.20 -5.60 -1.37
N HIS A 107 9.17 -6.50 -1.60
CA HIS A 107 9.59 -7.56 -0.67
C HIS A 107 10.14 -7.11 0.69
N ASP A 108 10.83 -5.97 0.78
CA ASP A 108 11.25 -5.36 2.05
C ASP A 108 10.12 -4.54 2.66
N THR A 109 9.46 -5.08 3.66
CA THR A 109 8.43 -4.38 4.43
C THR A 109 8.97 -3.70 5.68
N ALA A 110 10.27 -3.79 5.97
CA ALA A 110 10.89 -3.07 7.08
C ALA A 110 11.02 -1.58 6.76
N LEU A 111 10.80 -0.75 7.78
CA LEU A 111 11.06 0.68 7.69
C LEU A 111 12.58 0.92 7.65
N GLY A 112 13.04 1.89 6.85
CA GLY A 112 14.44 2.29 6.83
C GLY A 112 14.76 3.29 7.93
N ASP A 113 15.97 3.23 8.47
CA ASP A 113 16.48 4.08 9.58
C ASP A 113 16.50 5.58 9.27
N SER A 114 16.28 5.96 8.01
CA SER A 114 16.15 7.35 7.60
C SER A 114 14.78 7.96 7.91
N VAL A 115 13.76 7.14 8.15
CA VAL A 115 12.38 7.60 8.41
C VAL A 115 12.16 7.81 9.91
N GLU A 116 11.62 8.95 10.32
CA GLU A 116 11.30 9.22 11.73
C GLU A 116 9.85 8.83 12.06
N ASN A 117 8.90 9.15 11.19
CA ASN A 117 7.47 8.90 11.44
C ASN A 117 6.82 8.33 10.18
N ALA A 118 6.18 7.18 10.31
CA ALA A 118 5.55 6.46 9.20
C ALA A 118 4.07 6.22 9.50
N VAL A 119 3.19 6.69 8.63
CA VAL A 119 1.74 6.56 8.76
C VAL A 119 1.16 5.89 7.53
N GLN A 120 0.34 4.86 7.75
CA GLN A 120 -0.35 4.15 6.69
C GLN A 120 -1.85 4.08 6.98
N ALA A 121 -2.67 4.47 6.00
CA ALA A 121 -4.11 4.19 5.99
C ALA A 121 -4.38 2.90 5.20
N LEU A 122 -5.25 2.01 5.67
CA LEU A 122 -5.49 0.68 5.11
C LEU A 122 -6.97 0.42 4.83
N ALA A 123 -7.27 -0.25 3.72
CA ALA A 123 -8.63 -0.60 3.32
C ALA A 123 -9.07 -1.94 3.93
N VAL A 124 -10.18 -1.96 4.67
CA VAL A 124 -10.76 -3.20 5.22
C VAL A 124 -11.55 -3.99 4.17
N ASP A 125 -12.32 -3.30 3.33
CA ASP A 125 -13.34 -3.93 2.49
C ASP A 125 -12.85 -4.34 1.10
N GLU A 126 -11.57 -4.09 0.78
CA GLU A 126 -10.98 -4.47 -0.50
C GLU A 126 -10.68 -5.99 -0.56
N ARG A 127 -11.25 -6.68 -1.54
CA ARG A 127 -11.22 -8.15 -1.65
C ARG A 127 -10.50 -8.67 -2.89
N ARG A 128 -10.03 -7.79 -3.79
CA ARG A 128 -9.27 -8.18 -4.98
C ARG A 128 -7.91 -8.72 -4.56
N GLY A 129 -7.61 -9.98 -4.91
CA GLY A 129 -6.35 -10.64 -4.55
C GLY A 129 -5.08 -9.86 -4.91
N PRO A 130 -4.97 -9.20 -6.08
CA PRO A 130 -3.81 -8.35 -6.39
C PRO A 130 -3.65 -7.14 -5.49
N TYR A 131 -4.68 -6.73 -4.75
CA TYR A 131 -4.68 -5.58 -3.86
C TYR A 131 -4.44 -5.98 -2.41
N VAL A 132 -3.80 -7.11 -2.11
CA VAL A 132 -3.42 -7.43 -0.73
C VAL A 132 -2.48 -6.34 -0.18
N PRO A 133 -2.80 -5.74 0.99
CA PRO A 133 -2.04 -4.64 1.52
C PRO A 133 -0.70 -5.14 2.07
N THR A 134 0.31 -4.31 1.94
CA THR A 134 1.66 -4.51 2.45
C THR A 134 1.84 -3.65 3.68
N LEU A 135 1.64 -4.26 4.84
CA LEU A 135 1.93 -3.63 6.12
C LEU A 135 3.45 -3.48 6.29
N TRP A 136 3.86 -2.41 6.97
CA TRP A 136 5.23 -2.33 7.44
C TRP A 136 5.43 -3.35 8.55
N THR A 137 6.54 -4.07 8.49
CA THR A 137 6.90 -5.10 9.47
C THR A 137 8.14 -4.66 10.23
N GLN A 138 8.33 -5.23 11.42
CA GLN A 138 9.56 -5.04 12.17
C GLN A 138 10.52 -6.21 11.88
N ALA A 139 11.80 -5.91 11.73
CA ALA A 139 12.81 -6.96 11.77
C ALA A 139 12.83 -7.61 13.17
N ALA A 140 13.19 -8.89 13.25
CA ALA A 140 13.14 -9.67 14.48
C ALA A 140 14.03 -9.12 15.62
N ASP A 141 14.95 -8.20 15.32
CA ASP A 141 15.72 -7.45 16.31
C ASP A 141 14.98 -6.16 16.76
N ALA A 142 14.40 -6.23 17.96
CA ALA A 142 13.59 -5.18 18.57
C ALA A 142 14.28 -3.81 18.79
N ALA A 143 15.58 -3.69 18.49
CA ALA A 143 16.31 -2.42 18.51
C ALA A 143 16.03 -1.52 17.28
N SER A 144 15.34 -2.05 16.26
CA SER A 144 15.23 -1.44 14.93
C SER A 144 14.32 -0.21 14.80
N LEU A 145 13.47 0.11 15.79
CA LEU A 145 12.61 1.30 15.78
C LEU A 145 13.03 2.41 16.76
N ALA A 146 14.23 2.34 17.34
CA ALA A 146 14.66 3.33 18.34
C ALA A 146 14.60 4.77 17.77
N GLY A 147 13.63 5.56 18.24
CA GLY A 147 13.38 6.93 17.76
C GLY A 147 12.47 7.04 16.53
N GLN A 148 11.92 5.93 16.02
CA GLN A 148 10.92 5.92 14.95
C GLN A 148 9.50 5.72 15.52
N SER A 149 8.51 6.36 14.91
CA SER A 149 7.09 6.08 15.16
C SER A 149 6.45 5.46 13.91
N VAL A 150 5.66 4.40 14.11
CA VAL A 150 4.93 3.72 13.02
C VAL A 150 3.49 3.56 13.44
N LEU A 151 2.58 4.04 12.61
CA LEU A 151 1.13 3.98 12.82
C LEU A 151 0.45 3.46 11.56
N GLN A 152 -0.29 2.36 11.69
CA GLN A 152 -1.00 1.70 10.60
C GLN A 152 -2.48 1.58 10.98
N VAL A 153 -3.35 2.32 10.32
CA VAL A 153 -4.76 2.48 10.71
C VAL A 153 -5.68 1.91 9.63
N TRP A 154 -6.60 1.05 10.05
CA TRP A 154 -7.61 0.44 9.19
C TRP A 154 -8.88 1.29 9.13
N PHE A 155 -9.37 1.52 7.91
CA PHE A 155 -10.53 2.33 7.57
C PHE A 155 -11.58 1.47 6.84
N PRO A 156 -12.86 1.87 6.88
CA PRO A 156 -13.86 1.23 6.02
C PRO A 156 -13.59 1.59 4.56
N GLY A 157 -14.12 0.81 3.63
CA GLY A 157 -13.99 1.02 2.19
C GLY A 157 -12.87 0.21 1.53
N VAL A 158 -12.80 0.35 0.20
CA VAL A 158 -11.88 -0.37 -0.68
C VAL A 158 -10.64 0.48 -1.02
N HIS A 159 -9.70 -0.06 -1.80
CA HIS A 159 -8.41 0.60 -2.09
C HIS A 159 -8.54 2.09 -2.52
N SER A 160 -9.45 2.37 -3.45
CA SER A 160 -9.69 3.73 -3.98
C SER A 160 -10.60 4.59 -3.10
N ASP A 161 -11.32 4.01 -2.12
CA ASP A 161 -11.92 4.79 -1.05
C ASP A 161 -10.82 5.39 -0.16
N ILE A 162 -9.77 4.62 0.11
CA ILE A 162 -8.67 5.03 0.99
C ILE A 162 -7.69 5.97 0.30
N GLY A 163 -7.20 5.58 -0.88
CA GLY A 163 -6.21 6.36 -1.65
C GLY A 163 -6.82 7.46 -2.52
N GLY A 164 -8.14 7.49 -2.67
CA GLY A 164 -8.85 8.35 -3.61
C GLY A 164 -8.94 7.75 -5.02
N GLY A 165 -9.84 8.31 -5.83
CA GLY A 165 -10.06 7.92 -7.23
C GLY A 165 -11.52 7.83 -7.65
N TYR A 166 -12.44 7.74 -6.69
CA TYR A 166 -13.88 7.77 -6.93
C TYR A 166 -14.45 9.19 -6.99
N GLY A 167 -15.63 9.33 -7.62
CA GLY A 167 -16.37 10.58 -7.68
C GLY A 167 -17.01 10.94 -6.32
N ASP A 168 -17.57 9.95 -5.64
CA ASP A 168 -18.04 9.98 -4.26
C ASP A 168 -16.83 9.80 -3.34
N LYS A 169 -16.52 10.85 -2.57
CA LYS A 169 -15.28 10.99 -1.81
C LYS A 169 -15.49 10.88 -0.31
N GLY A 170 -16.65 10.46 0.16
CA GLY A 170 -16.97 10.53 1.59
C GLY A 170 -15.93 9.84 2.47
N ILE A 171 -15.53 8.60 2.16
CA ILE A 171 -14.44 7.91 2.88
C ILE A 171 -13.07 8.53 2.56
N GLY A 172 -12.81 8.91 1.31
CA GLY A 172 -11.56 9.54 0.90
C GLY A 172 -11.28 10.88 1.60
N ASN A 173 -12.32 11.66 1.93
CA ASN A 173 -12.21 12.87 2.72
C ASN A 173 -11.75 12.56 4.15
N ILE A 174 -12.25 11.48 4.75
CA ILE A 174 -11.86 11.02 6.09
C ILE A 174 -10.38 10.60 6.10
N THR A 175 -9.95 9.80 5.13
CA THR A 175 -8.57 9.32 5.08
C THR A 175 -7.59 10.44 4.75
N TRP A 176 -8.00 11.39 3.91
CA TRP A 176 -7.26 12.60 3.61
C TRP A 176 -7.09 13.48 4.87
N ASP A 177 -8.17 13.77 5.59
CA ASP A 177 -8.14 14.57 6.83
C ASP A 177 -7.24 13.91 7.89
N PHE A 178 -7.38 12.60 8.08
CA PHE A 178 -6.52 11.82 8.95
C PHE A 178 -5.04 12.00 8.59
N MET A 179 -4.67 11.77 7.33
CA MET A 179 -3.26 11.83 6.90
C MET A 179 -2.70 13.25 7.00
N MET A 180 -3.48 14.27 6.66
CA MET A 180 -3.06 15.66 6.79
C MET A 180 -2.81 16.04 8.25
N ARG A 181 -3.69 15.63 9.17
CA ARG A 181 -3.49 15.83 10.61
C ARG A 181 -2.24 15.13 11.13
N GLN A 182 -1.96 13.90 10.67
CA GLN A 182 -0.72 13.22 11.03
C GLN A 182 0.50 13.98 10.48
N ALA A 183 0.47 14.40 9.22
CA ALA A 183 1.56 15.15 8.62
C ALA A 183 1.85 16.45 9.38
N VAL A 184 0.82 17.24 9.70
CA VAL A 184 0.94 18.48 10.50
C VAL A 184 1.43 18.20 11.91
N ARG A 185 0.92 17.15 12.58
CA ARG A 185 1.40 16.73 13.91
C ARG A 185 2.90 16.41 13.90
N HIS A 186 3.42 15.88 12.80
CA HIS A 186 4.85 15.62 12.62
C HIS A 186 5.62 16.80 11.99
N GLY A 187 5.03 17.99 11.92
CA GLY A 187 5.70 19.23 11.55
C GLY A 187 5.71 19.56 10.06
N LEU A 188 4.90 18.88 9.23
CA LEU A 188 4.67 19.34 7.87
C LEU A 188 3.86 20.64 7.89
N VAL A 189 4.39 21.69 7.27
CA VAL A 189 3.67 22.95 7.09
C VAL A 189 2.83 22.84 5.82
N ILE A 190 1.51 22.87 5.97
CA ILE A 190 0.58 22.95 4.85
C ILE A 190 0.37 24.43 4.54
N ASP A 191 0.60 24.82 3.30
CA ASP A 191 0.41 26.20 2.83
C ASP A 191 -1.08 26.58 2.96
N PRO A 192 -1.44 27.54 3.84
CA PRO A 192 -2.83 27.94 4.03
C PRO A 192 -3.41 28.66 2.81
N ALA A 193 -2.57 29.11 1.86
CA ALA A 193 -3.02 29.73 0.63
C ALA A 193 -3.43 28.71 -0.45
N GLN A 194 -3.10 27.43 -0.29
CA GLN A 194 -3.55 26.39 -1.19
C GLN A 194 -5.01 26.04 -0.88
N PRO A 195 -5.96 26.25 -1.81
CA PRO A 195 -7.36 25.93 -1.58
C PRO A 195 -7.51 24.41 -1.45
N THR A 196 -7.81 23.95 -0.24
CA THR A 196 -8.29 22.59 -0.03
C THR A 196 -9.80 22.56 -0.28
N PRO A 197 -10.33 21.60 -1.04
CA PRO A 197 -11.77 21.44 -1.18
C PRO A 197 -12.45 21.39 0.20
N PRO A 198 -13.67 21.94 0.36
CA PRO A 198 -14.43 21.76 1.58
C PRO A 198 -14.51 20.27 1.93
N LEU A 199 -14.06 19.91 3.13
CA LEU A 199 -14.14 18.55 3.63
C LEU A 199 -15.50 18.37 4.30
N ASP A 200 -16.38 17.65 3.63
CA ASP A 200 -17.52 17.06 4.30
C ASP A 200 -17.09 15.72 4.90
N LEU A 201 -17.13 15.64 6.23
CA LEU A 201 -16.79 14.44 7.01
C LEU A 201 -18.07 13.82 7.53
N GLU A 202 -18.81 13.21 6.61
CA GLU A 202 -20.01 12.47 6.96
C GLU A 202 -19.68 11.37 8.00
N PRO A 203 -20.58 11.08 8.97
CA PRO A 203 -20.33 10.03 9.95
C PRO A 203 -20.28 8.62 9.36
N LEU A 204 -21.08 8.36 8.32
CA LEU A 204 -21.24 7.06 7.67
C LEU A 204 -21.29 7.20 6.13
N PRO A 205 -20.29 7.80 5.47
CA PRO A 205 -20.30 7.97 4.02
C PRO A 205 -20.43 6.63 3.30
N ALA A 206 -20.95 6.65 2.09
CA ALA A 206 -21.04 5.44 1.30
C ALA A 206 -19.66 4.83 1.03
N GLN A 207 -19.59 3.50 1.00
CA GLN A 207 -18.39 2.73 0.67
C GLN A 207 -18.53 2.12 -0.72
N HIS A 208 -17.43 1.84 -1.42
CA HIS A 208 -17.52 1.20 -2.73
C HIS A 208 -17.40 -0.31 -2.64
N GLU A 209 -17.97 -1.00 -3.63
CA GLU A 209 -17.70 -2.41 -3.93
C GLU A 209 -16.74 -2.47 -5.13
N SER A 210 -15.48 -2.86 -4.90
CA SER A 210 -14.50 -3.01 -5.97
C SER A 210 -14.45 -4.42 -6.56
N PHE A 211 -15.03 -5.41 -5.87
CA PHE A 211 -15.03 -6.81 -6.29
C PHE A 211 -16.32 -7.17 -7.02
N ASP A 212 -16.55 -6.45 -8.13
CA ASP A 212 -17.70 -6.63 -9.01
C ASP A 212 -17.63 -7.92 -9.84
N ASP A 213 -18.66 -8.19 -10.65
CA ASP A 213 -18.74 -9.40 -11.46
C ASP A 213 -17.64 -9.47 -12.54
N THR A 214 -17.11 -8.32 -12.98
CA THR A 214 -15.99 -8.28 -13.92
C THR A 214 -14.72 -8.77 -13.23
N TRP A 215 -14.46 -8.29 -12.01
CA TRP A 215 -13.33 -8.74 -11.19
C TRP A 215 -13.45 -10.19 -10.74
N LYS A 216 -14.66 -10.66 -10.41
CA LYS A 216 -14.90 -12.09 -10.12
C LYS A 216 -14.58 -12.96 -11.34
N ALA A 217 -15.10 -12.61 -12.51
CA ALA A 217 -14.82 -13.34 -13.75
C ALA A 217 -13.32 -13.33 -14.10
N LEU A 218 -12.66 -12.19 -13.93
CA LEU A 218 -11.22 -12.06 -14.14
C LEU A 218 -10.42 -12.92 -13.15
N SER A 219 -10.79 -12.88 -11.87
CA SER A 219 -10.13 -13.66 -10.81
C SER A 219 -10.28 -15.16 -11.04
N ALA A 220 -11.47 -15.62 -11.40
CA ALA A 220 -11.73 -17.00 -11.78
C ALA A 220 -10.91 -17.43 -13.01
N LYS A 221 -10.90 -16.60 -14.07
CA LYS A 221 -10.16 -16.88 -15.31
C LYS A 221 -8.65 -16.98 -15.07
N LEU A 222 -8.13 -16.11 -14.21
CA LEU A 222 -6.69 -15.96 -13.96
C LEU A 222 -6.19 -16.73 -12.73
N LYS A 223 -7.10 -17.44 -12.03
CA LYS A 223 -6.83 -18.15 -10.77
C LYS A 223 -6.11 -17.28 -9.75
N LEU A 224 -6.48 -16.00 -9.68
CA LEU A 224 -5.88 -15.07 -8.72
C LEU A 224 -6.07 -15.65 -7.30
N VAL A 225 -4.98 -15.62 -6.50
CA VAL A 225 -4.89 -16.07 -5.09
C VAL A 225 -6.21 -15.79 -4.36
N PRO A 226 -6.73 -16.75 -3.55
CA PRO A 226 -8.16 -16.86 -3.28
C PRO A 226 -8.80 -15.54 -2.88
N GLU A 227 -9.97 -15.30 -3.50
CA GLU A 227 -10.92 -14.26 -3.17
C GLU A 227 -11.13 -14.26 -1.65
N GLY A 228 -10.57 -13.25 -1.00
CA GLY A 228 -10.08 -13.43 0.36
C GLY A 228 -10.17 -12.16 1.17
N VAL A 229 -10.88 -12.31 2.27
CA VAL A 229 -11.03 -11.35 3.36
C VAL A 229 -9.64 -10.96 3.87
N ARG A 230 -9.28 -9.67 3.75
CA ARG A 230 -7.97 -9.14 4.16
C ARG A 230 -7.70 -9.44 5.63
N ALA A 231 -6.54 -10.01 5.94
CA ALA A 231 -6.15 -10.20 7.33
C ALA A 231 -5.97 -8.83 8.01
N VAL A 232 -6.79 -8.58 9.04
CA VAL A 232 -6.71 -7.37 9.87
C VAL A 232 -6.12 -7.78 11.21
N GLY A 233 -4.99 -7.16 11.58
CA GLY A 233 -4.32 -7.47 12.83
C GLY A 233 -2.83 -7.15 12.78
N PRO A 234 -2.11 -7.45 13.88
CA PRO A 234 -0.67 -7.23 13.96
C PRO A 234 0.15 -8.34 13.29
N ASN A 235 -0.46 -9.48 12.97
CA ASN A 235 0.22 -10.61 12.34
C ASN A 235 0.13 -10.51 10.83
N VAL A 236 1.28 -10.61 10.16
CA VAL A 236 1.42 -10.52 8.70
C VAL A 236 2.11 -11.79 8.21
N ILE A 237 1.69 -12.32 7.05
CA ILE A 237 2.40 -13.43 6.42
C ILE A 237 3.47 -12.85 5.50
N GLY A 238 4.72 -13.19 5.78
CA GLY A 238 5.89 -12.83 5.00
C GLY A 238 5.93 -13.53 3.64
N PRO A 239 6.77 -13.05 2.71
CA PRO A 239 6.88 -13.57 1.36
C PRO A 239 7.33 -15.05 1.27
N ASN A 240 7.89 -15.60 2.34
CA ASN A 240 8.28 -17.02 2.42
C ASN A 240 7.26 -17.88 3.19
N GLY A 241 6.10 -17.31 3.55
CA GLY A 241 5.09 -17.97 4.39
C GLY A 241 5.39 -17.92 5.89
N ASP A 242 6.42 -17.18 6.29
CA ASP A 242 6.80 -16.92 7.68
C ASP A 242 5.83 -15.94 8.35
N ALA A 243 5.60 -16.10 9.66
CA ALA A 243 4.81 -15.14 10.42
C ALA A 243 5.68 -13.95 10.83
N LEU A 244 5.25 -12.75 10.43
CA LEU A 244 5.86 -11.47 10.76
C LEU A 244 4.92 -10.64 11.62
N LEU A 245 5.49 -9.70 12.36
CA LEU A 245 4.73 -8.70 13.10
C LEU A 245 4.74 -7.36 12.37
N ALA A 246 3.58 -6.73 12.30
CA ALA A 246 3.45 -5.35 11.87
C ALA A 246 4.26 -4.43 12.80
N ALA A 247 4.95 -3.45 12.22
CA ALA A 247 5.70 -2.46 12.98
C ALA A 247 4.79 -1.44 13.65
N GLY A 248 5.15 -1.06 14.88
CA GLY A 248 4.50 -0.01 15.66
C GLY A 248 3.03 -0.29 15.99
N GLU A 249 2.22 0.75 15.94
CA GLU A 249 0.81 0.70 16.31
C GLU A 249 -0.06 0.28 15.13
N VAL A 250 -0.89 -0.75 15.33
CA VAL A 250 -1.96 -1.12 14.41
C VAL A 250 -3.30 -0.82 15.07
N ARG A 251 -4.15 -0.01 14.43
CA ARG A 251 -5.38 0.53 15.03
C ARG A 251 -6.58 0.44 14.08
N LEU A 252 -7.79 0.50 14.62
CA LEU A 252 -9.02 0.74 13.84
C LEU A 252 -9.39 2.22 13.89
N HIS A 253 -9.73 2.82 12.76
CA HIS A 253 -10.22 4.20 12.74
C HIS A 253 -11.65 4.29 13.35
N PRO A 254 -12.02 5.37 14.06
CA PRO A 254 -13.37 5.56 14.57
C PRO A 254 -14.47 5.44 13.52
N SER A 255 -14.23 5.89 12.27
CA SER A 255 -15.19 5.76 11.17
C SER A 255 -15.46 4.31 10.75
N LEU A 256 -14.54 3.38 11.04
CA LEU A 256 -14.76 1.94 10.87
C LEU A 256 -15.57 1.39 12.05
N VAL A 257 -15.11 1.68 13.27
CA VAL A 257 -15.71 1.18 14.51
C VAL A 257 -17.17 1.62 14.64
N SER A 258 -17.47 2.87 14.28
CA SER A 258 -18.81 3.45 14.38
C SER A 258 -19.82 2.87 13.39
N ARG A 259 -19.39 2.11 12.37
CA ARG A 259 -20.25 1.50 11.35
C ARG A 259 -20.76 0.12 11.73
N PHE A 260 -20.06 -0.61 12.59
CA PHE A 260 -20.42 -2.00 12.91
C PHE A 260 -21.88 -2.13 13.34
N GLY A 261 -22.62 -3.00 12.65
CA GLY A 261 -24.03 -3.26 12.90
C GLY A 261 -24.98 -2.13 12.51
N LYS A 262 -24.49 -1.07 11.86
CA LYS A 262 -25.33 0.01 11.31
C LYS A 262 -25.60 -0.21 9.83
N ARG A 263 -26.77 0.26 9.42
CA ARG A 263 -27.15 0.32 8.01
C ARG A 263 -26.29 1.36 7.28
N CYS A 264 -25.48 0.89 6.33
CA CYS A 264 -24.59 1.70 5.51
C CYS A 264 -24.95 1.54 4.03
N THR A 265 -24.54 2.51 3.22
CA THR A 265 -24.69 2.47 1.77
C THR A 265 -23.43 1.95 1.11
N THR A 266 -23.57 0.95 0.24
CA THR A 266 -22.53 0.45 -0.66
C THR A 266 -22.82 0.92 -2.08
N ILE A 267 -21.86 1.59 -2.71
CA ILE A 267 -21.91 1.98 -4.11
C ILE A 267 -21.41 0.79 -4.94
N LEU A 268 -22.31 0.24 -5.76
CA LEU A 268 -21.99 -0.85 -6.68
C LEU A 268 -21.53 -0.32 -8.04
N SER A 269 -22.00 0.88 -8.43
CA SER A 269 -21.55 1.58 -9.63
C SER A 269 -21.93 3.05 -9.58
N GLU A 270 -20.95 3.95 -9.59
CA GLU A 270 -21.20 5.40 -9.68
C GLU A 270 -21.85 5.79 -11.01
N ALA A 271 -21.33 5.25 -12.12
CA ALA A 271 -21.79 5.59 -13.47
C ALA A 271 -23.28 5.23 -13.70
N LYS A 272 -23.76 4.18 -13.05
CA LYS A 272 -25.17 3.76 -13.10
C LYS A 272 -25.99 4.27 -11.92
N ASN A 273 -25.37 5.01 -11.00
CA ASN A 273 -25.93 5.38 -9.70
C ASN A 273 -26.55 4.19 -8.95
N LEU A 274 -25.91 3.03 -9.03
CA LEU A 274 -26.38 1.79 -8.39
C LEU A 274 -25.81 1.71 -6.97
N ARG A 275 -26.71 1.72 -5.98
CA ARG A 275 -26.38 1.68 -4.56
C ARG A 275 -27.20 0.59 -3.87
N GLN A 276 -26.64 0.02 -2.80
CA GLN A 276 -27.29 -0.97 -1.96
C GLN A 276 -27.16 -0.53 -0.50
N GLU A 277 -28.22 -0.75 0.28
CA GLU A 277 -28.15 -0.60 1.73
C GLU A 277 -28.05 -1.96 2.40
N GLY A 278 -27.31 -2.01 3.51
CA GLY A 278 -27.22 -3.20 4.34
C GLY A 278 -26.47 -2.91 5.64
N ASP A 279 -26.56 -3.83 6.59
CA ASP A 279 -25.79 -3.72 7.82
C ASP A 279 -24.30 -3.93 7.53
N TYR A 280 -23.47 -3.06 8.08
CA TYR A 280 -22.03 -3.16 7.94
C TYR A 280 -21.46 -4.17 8.94
N LEU A 281 -21.15 -5.37 8.41
CA LEU A 281 -20.58 -6.49 9.15
C LEU A 281 -19.45 -7.12 8.32
N PRO A 282 -18.28 -6.47 8.23
CA PRO A 282 -17.15 -6.99 7.46
C PRO A 282 -16.69 -8.33 8.07
N PRO A 283 -16.46 -9.37 7.26
CA PRO A 283 -16.14 -10.70 7.75
C PRO A 283 -14.71 -10.83 8.31
N ASN A 284 -13.81 -9.87 8.06
CA ASN A 284 -12.40 -9.90 8.48
C ASN A 284 -12.13 -9.39 9.88
N VAL A 285 -13.00 -8.55 10.40
CA VAL A 285 -12.67 -7.67 11.51
C VAL A 285 -13.90 -7.44 12.35
N GLN A 286 -13.71 -7.39 13.66
CA GLN A 286 -14.71 -7.00 14.65
C GLN A 286 -14.29 -5.67 15.27
N ALA A 287 -15.24 -4.97 15.90
CA ALA A 287 -15.03 -3.65 16.49
C ALA A 287 -13.92 -3.62 17.57
N ASP A 288 -13.61 -4.76 18.18
CA ASP A 288 -12.64 -4.96 19.25
C ASP A 288 -11.37 -5.70 18.81
N THR A 289 -11.22 -6.01 17.51
CA THR A 289 -10.06 -6.77 16.98
C THR A 289 -8.73 -6.05 17.21
N LEU A 290 -8.74 -4.72 17.17
CA LEU A 290 -7.59 -3.86 17.46
C LEU A 290 -8.06 -2.64 18.25
N PRO A 291 -7.17 -1.99 19.01
CA PRO A 291 -7.54 -0.76 19.71
C PRO A 291 -7.91 0.33 18.70
N MET A 292 -8.89 1.13 19.08
CA MET A 292 -9.34 2.27 18.29
C MET A 292 -8.27 3.37 18.27
N PHE A 293 -8.11 4.03 17.13
CA PHE A 293 -7.32 5.24 16.99
C PHE A 293 -8.01 6.40 17.74
N PRO A 294 -7.30 7.16 18.59
CA PRO A 294 -7.88 8.19 19.45
C PRO A 294 -8.34 9.45 18.70
#